data_AF-A0A117KXU3-F1
#
_entry.id   AF-A0A117KXU3-F1
#
_cell.length_a   1.000
_cell.length_b   1.000
_cell.length_c   1.000
_cell.angle_alpha   90.00
_cell.angle_beta   90.00
_cell.angle_gamma   90.00
#
_symmetry.space_group_name_H-M   'P 1'
#
loop_
_entity.id
_entity.type
_entity.pdbx_description
1 polymer ?
#
loop_
_entity_poly.entity_id
_entity_poly.type
_entity_poly.pdbx_seq_one_letter_code
_entity_poly.pdbx_strand_id
1 'polypeptide(L)'
;MPKGRELVGLPVVCLDAGEELGRVHDLVWDVATYGLSGVVLAPGGLWKGPRFLEAQKIKNSGPHALTVENSACLEDRVPEESLRWREFKGRRVLDSGGRELGLLEDVEVEWPSGRIVALELSQGLVNDLLEGRRTIEAAPCSITWGPDVVILNAGGGG
;
A
#
# COMPACT_ATOMS: atom_id res chain seq x y z
N MET A 1 -0.42 -1.02 12.09
CA MET A 1 0.06 -0.68 10.75
C MET A 1 -0.43 -1.80 9.85
N PRO A 2 -1.45 -1.56 9.00
CA PRO A 2 -1.96 -2.62 8.15
C PRO A 2 -0.95 -2.96 7.05
N LYS A 3 -0.97 -4.21 6.60
CA LYS A 3 -0.34 -4.59 5.33
C LYS A 3 -1.19 -4.07 4.18
N GLY A 4 -0.55 -3.77 3.05
CA GLY A 4 -1.26 -3.32 1.85
C GLY A 4 -2.39 -4.28 1.45
N ARG A 5 -2.13 -5.60 1.46
CA ARG A 5 -3.16 -6.59 1.12
C ARG A 5 -4.38 -6.57 2.05
N GLU A 6 -4.22 -6.15 3.30
CA GLU A 6 -5.30 -6.16 4.30
C GLU A 6 -6.30 -5.04 4.04
N LEU A 7 -5.89 -4.00 3.32
CA LEU A 7 -6.77 -2.91 2.91
C LEU A 7 -7.67 -3.31 1.74
N VAL A 8 -7.18 -4.17 0.85
CA VAL A 8 -7.91 -4.62 -0.34
C VAL A 8 -9.13 -5.44 0.07
N GLY A 9 -10.29 -5.10 -0.48
CA GLY A 9 -11.58 -5.73 -0.19
C GLY A 9 -12.33 -5.17 1.01
N LEU A 10 -11.69 -4.33 1.83
CA LEU A 10 -12.38 -3.65 2.93
C LEU A 10 -13.47 -2.72 2.39
N PRO A 11 -14.66 -2.69 3.03
CA PRO A 11 -15.67 -1.69 2.74
C PRO A 11 -15.21 -0.32 3.23
N VAL A 12 -15.62 0.72 2.50
CA VAL A 12 -15.47 2.11 2.91
C VAL A 12 -16.82 2.62 3.37
N VAL A 13 -16.91 3.04 4.64
CA VAL A 13 -18.16 3.41 5.30
C VAL A 13 -18.19 4.90 5.63
N CYS A 14 -19.29 5.53 5.26
CA CYS A 14 -19.62 6.92 5.53
C CYS A 14 -20.17 7.05 6.96
N LEU A 15 -19.54 7.84 7.83
CA LEU A 15 -19.96 7.92 9.25
C LEU A 15 -21.24 8.75 9.45
N ASP A 16 -21.44 9.81 8.66
CA ASP A 16 -22.61 10.69 8.76
C ASP A 16 -23.91 10.01 8.26
N ALA A 17 -23.82 9.19 7.21
CA ALA A 17 -24.93 8.54 6.56
C ALA A 17 -25.07 7.04 6.91
N GLY A 18 -24.03 6.41 7.46
CA GLY A 18 -24.01 4.97 7.77
C GLY A 18 -24.01 4.07 6.53
N GLU A 19 -23.59 4.58 5.37
CA GLU A 19 -23.63 3.87 4.09
C GLU A 19 -22.26 3.29 3.68
N GLU A 20 -22.27 2.13 3.02
CA GLU A 20 -21.08 1.59 2.34
C GLU A 20 -20.94 2.30 0.97
N LEU A 21 -19.87 3.08 0.82
CA LEU A 21 -19.56 3.86 -0.39
C LEU A 21 -18.94 3.00 -1.50
N GLY A 22 -18.45 1.82 -1.16
CA GLY A 22 -17.78 0.87 -2.05
C GLY A 22 -16.77 0.02 -1.29
N ARG A 23 -16.00 -0.78 -2.03
CA ARG A 23 -14.92 -1.63 -1.47
C ARG A 23 -13.60 -1.30 -2.12
N VAL A 24 -12.53 -1.33 -1.34
CA VAL A 24 -11.17 -1.10 -1.85
C VAL A 24 -10.84 -2.15 -2.91
N HIS A 25 -10.58 -1.70 -4.13
CA HIS A 25 -10.16 -2.51 -5.25
C HIS A 25 -8.65 -2.58 -5.38
N ASP A 26 -7.98 -1.43 -5.23
CA ASP A 26 -6.54 -1.30 -5.39
C ASP A 26 -5.99 -0.17 -4.53
N LEU A 27 -4.68 -0.18 -4.34
CA LEU A 27 -3.93 0.83 -3.62
C LEU A 27 -3.20 1.75 -4.59
N VAL A 28 -3.10 3.02 -4.23
CA VAL A 28 -2.47 4.06 -5.04
C VAL A 28 -1.23 4.55 -4.33
N TRP A 29 -0.12 4.53 -5.03
CA TRP A 29 1.18 4.88 -4.50
C TRP A 29 1.72 6.09 -5.24
N ASP A 30 2.24 7.05 -4.49
CA ASP A 30 2.87 8.25 -5.03
C ASP A 30 4.26 7.91 -5.60
N VAL A 31 4.57 8.35 -6.81
CA VAL A 31 5.84 7.99 -7.49
C VAL A 31 7.06 8.66 -6.87
N ALA A 32 6.89 9.80 -6.20
CA ALA A 32 8.00 10.56 -5.64
C ALA A 32 8.43 10.01 -4.27
N THR A 33 7.45 9.64 -3.45
CA THR A 33 7.65 9.17 -2.07
C THR A 33 7.55 7.66 -1.94
N TYR A 34 6.92 6.97 -2.89
CA TYR A 34 6.48 5.57 -2.77
C TYR A 34 5.64 5.33 -1.52
N GLY A 35 4.98 6.37 -1.00
CA GLY A 35 3.99 6.28 0.06
C GLY A 35 2.60 5.97 -0.50
N LEU A 36 1.75 5.38 0.33
CA LEU A 36 0.34 5.11 0.01
C LEU A 36 -0.40 6.46 -0.03
N SER A 37 -0.73 6.93 -1.22
CA SER A 37 -1.46 8.19 -1.42
C SER A 37 -2.97 8.03 -1.29
N GLY A 38 -3.48 6.80 -1.46
CA GLY A 38 -4.90 6.51 -1.26
C GLY A 38 -5.31 5.15 -1.79
N VAL A 39 -6.62 4.97 -1.96
CA VAL A 39 -7.23 3.73 -2.44
C VAL A 39 -8.19 3.99 -3.59
N VAL A 40 -8.34 3.01 -4.47
CA VAL A 40 -9.38 3.01 -5.50
C VAL A 40 -10.49 2.09 -5.07
N LEU A 41 -11.74 2.55 -5.15
CA LEU A 41 -12.89 1.71 -4.88
C LEU A 41 -13.35 0.98 -6.16
N ALA A 42 -13.82 -0.25 -5.98
CA ALA A 42 -14.43 -1.01 -7.06
C ALA A 42 -15.67 -0.27 -7.58
N PRO A 43 -15.90 -0.25 -8.91
CA PRO A 43 -17.14 0.27 -9.45
C PRO A 43 -18.33 -0.57 -8.94
N GLY A 44 -19.39 0.08 -8.44
CA GLY A 44 -20.58 -0.60 -7.92
C GLY A 44 -21.83 0.29 -7.88
N GLY A 45 -23.01 -0.33 -7.97
CA GLY A 45 -24.32 0.35 -7.93
C GLY A 45 -24.68 1.16 -9.19
N LEU A 46 -25.45 2.23 -9.02
CA LEU A 46 -25.91 3.13 -10.11
C LEU A 46 -24.86 4.18 -10.55
N TRP A 47 -23.69 4.22 -9.93
CA TRP A 47 -22.71 5.29 -10.13
C TRP A 47 -21.70 4.90 -11.21
N LYS A 48 -21.38 5.84 -12.10
CA LYS A 48 -20.42 5.66 -13.19
C LYS A 48 -19.17 6.52 -12.92
N GLY A 49 -18.20 6.00 -12.17
CA GLY A 49 -16.93 6.68 -11.99
C GLY A 49 -15.96 5.90 -11.10
N PRO A 50 -14.64 5.93 -11.39
CA PRO A 50 -13.65 5.44 -10.46
C PRO A 50 -13.64 6.37 -9.24
N ARG A 51 -13.70 5.80 -8.03
CA ARG A 51 -13.66 6.58 -6.80
C ARG A 51 -12.29 6.43 -6.17
N PHE A 52 -11.45 7.44 -6.36
CA PHE A 52 -10.24 7.58 -5.60
C PHE A 52 -10.58 8.16 -4.23
N LEU A 53 -10.02 7.57 -3.18
CA LEU A 53 -10.09 8.06 -1.82
C LEU A 53 -8.67 8.32 -1.34
N GLU A 54 -8.33 9.58 -1.20
CA GLU A 54 -7.04 10.02 -0.67
C GLU A 54 -6.85 9.51 0.76
N ALA A 55 -5.64 9.08 1.08
CA ALA A 55 -5.31 8.54 2.40
C ALA A 55 -5.65 9.53 3.53
N GLN A 56 -5.37 10.81 3.36
CA GLN A 56 -5.65 11.83 4.38
C GLN A 56 -7.13 12.01 4.71
N LYS A 57 -8.04 11.57 3.84
CA LYS A 57 -9.50 11.70 4.03
C LYS A 57 -10.12 10.51 4.78
N ILE A 58 -9.39 9.40 4.95
CA ILE A 58 -9.82 8.25 5.75
C ILE A 58 -9.58 8.56 7.23
N LYS A 59 -10.65 8.51 8.01
CA LYS A 59 -10.66 8.76 9.45
C LYS A 59 -10.08 7.61 10.25
N ASN A 60 -10.42 6.37 9.87
CA ASN A 60 -9.93 5.19 10.56
C ASN A 60 -9.73 4.03 9.57
N SER A 61 -8.69 3.24 9.82
CA SER A 61 -8.38 2.00 9.13
C SER A 61 -8.55 0.84 10.11
N GLY A 62 -9.78 0.37 10.25
CA GLY A 62 -10.11 -0.76 11.13
C GLY A 62 -9.97 -2.12 10.43
N PRO A 63 -10.02 -3.24 11.18
CA PRO A 63 -9.89 -4.59 10.63
C PRO A 63 -11.08 -5.01 9.74
N HIS A 64 -12.17 -4.25 9.74
CA HIS A 64 -13.41 -4.59 9.04
C HIS A 64 -13.90 -3.51 8.09
N ALA A 65 -13.37 -2.29 8.17
CA ALA A 65 -13.77 -1.17 7.33
C ALA A 65 -12.75 -0.04 7.38
N LEU A 66 -12.67 0.72 6.27
CA LEU A 66 -12.17 2.09 6.28
C LEU A 66 -13.35 3.02 6.54
N THR A 67 -13.17 4.05 7.37
CA THR A 67 -14.24 5.02 7.62
C THR A 67 -13.86 6.40 7.12
N VAL A 68 -14.86 7.12 6.60
CA VAL A 68 -14.74 8.51 6.14
C VAL A 68 -15.84 9.36 6.76
N GLU A 69 -15.65 10.68 6.80
CA GLU A 69 -16.65 11.60 7.36
C GLU A 69 -17.95 11.56 6.55
N ASN A 70 -17.84 11.80 5.24
CA ASN A 70 -18.95 11.94 4.30
C ASN A 70 -18.52 11.47 2.89
N SER A 71 -19.48 11.30 1.97
CA SER A 71 -19.23 10.77 0.62
C SER A 71 -18.53 11.77 -0.33
N ALA A 72 -18.46 13.06 0.02
CA ALA A 72 -17.80 14.08 -0.78
C ALA A 72 -16.25 13.98 -0.75
N CYS A 73 -15.70 13.05 0.04
CA CYS A 73 -14.27 12.77 0.05
C CYS A 73 -13.78 12.04 -1.22
N LEU A 74 -14.70 11.44 -1.97
CA LEU A 74 -14.38 10.61 -3.13
C LEU A 74 -14.16 11.47 -4.37
N GLU A 75 -13.08 11.17 -5.09
CA GLU A 75 -12.69 11.87 -6.31
C GLU A 75 -12.90 10.99 -7.53
N ASP A 76 -13.34 11.60 -8.64
CA ASP A 76 -13.61 10.91 -9.90
C ASP A 76 -12.35 10.57 -10.71
N ARG A 77 -11.17 11.00 -10.24
CA ARG A 77 -9.90 10.80 -10.94
C ARG A 77 -8.85 10.33 -9.95
N VAL A 78 -8.05 9.37 -10.40
CA VAL A 78 -6.83 8.97 -9.70
C VAL A 78 -5.71 9.91 -10.15
N PRO A 79 -4.76 10.28 -9.27
CA PRO A 79 -3.56 11.01 -9.68
C PRO A 79 -2.85 10.36 -10.88
N GLU A 80 -2.49 11.17 -11.88
CA GLU A 80 -1.87 10.69 -13.14
C GLU A 80 -0.51 10.05 -12.90
N GLU A 81 0.30 10.61 -12.00
CA GLU A 81 1.61 10.09 -11.60
C GLU A 81 1.49 9.19 -10.37
N SER A 82 0.81 8.04 -10.55
CA SER A 82 0.67 7.05 -9.47
C SER A 82 1.02 5.64 -9.94
N LEU A 83 1.43 4.82 -8.98
CA LEU A 83 1.65 3.39 -9.16
C LEU A 83 0.53 2.59 -8.50
N ARG A 84 0.15 1.49 -9.14
CA ARG A 84 -0.68 0.42 -8.57
C ARG A 84 0.18 -0.62 -7.90
N TRP A 85 -0.40 -1.33 -6.93
CA TRP A 85 0.29 -2.41 -6.21
C TRP A 85 0.95 -3.43 -7.17
N ARG A 86 0.27 -3.76 -8.26
CA ARG A 86 0.75 -4.72 -9.28
C ARG A 86 2.01 -4.27 -10.02
N GLU A 87 2.31 -2.97 -10.04
CA GLU A 87 3.44 -2.43 -10.80
C GLU A 87 4.78 -2.56 -10.06
N PHE A 88 4.75 -2.79 -8.76
CA PHE A 88 5.96 -2.93 -7.94
C PHE A 88 6.02 -4.22 -7.12
N LYS A 89 4.90 -4.92 -6.92
CA LYS A 89 4.91 -6.30 -6.45
C LYS A 89 5.79 -7.17 -7.35
N GLY A 90 6.59 -8.04 -6.75
CA GLY A 90 7.43 -9.02 -7.44
C GLY A 90 8.78 -8.48 -7.88
N ARG A 91 9.07 -7.20 -7.66
CA ARG A 91 10.42 -6.65 -7.89
C ARG A 91 11.42 -7.31 -6.96
N ARG A 92 12.62 -7.55 -7.47
CA ARG A 92 13.74 -8.07 -6.67
C ARG A 92 14.17 -6.99 -5.69
N VAL A 93 14.42 -7.39 -4.45
CA VAL A 93 14.94 -6.51 -3.41
C VAL A 93 16.39 -6.88 -3.15
N LEU A 94 17.29 -5.92 -3.31
CA LEU A 94 18.73 -6.09 -3.13
C LEU A 94 19.22 -5.25 -1.94
N ASP A 95 20.31 -5.67 -1.30
CA ASP A 95 21.08 -4.78 -0.43
C ASP A 95 22.10 -3.93 -1.22
N SER A 96 22.77 -3.00 -0.54
CA SER A 96 23.82 -2.16 -1.13
C SER A 96 25.08 -2.92 -1.58
N GLY A 97 25.23 -4.18 -1.18
CA GLY A 97 26.29 -5.08 -1.67
C GLY A 97 25.88 -5.86 -2.93
N GLY A 98 24.65 -5.69 -3.42
CA GLY A 98 24.12 -6.39 -4.59
C GLY A 98 23.59 -7.80 -4.28
N ARG A 99 23.47 -8.19 -3.01
CA ARG A 99 22.87 -9.46 -2.63
C ARG A 99 21.35 -9.36 -2.70
N GLU A 100 20.73 -10.36 -3.31
CA GLU A 100 19.26 -10.48 -3.31
C GLU A 100 18.73 -10.93 -1.94
N LEU A 101 17.77 -10.17 -1.43
CA LEU A 101 17.08 -10.40 -0.17
C LEU A 101 15.77 -11.17 -0.37
N GLY A 102 15.14 -11.04 -1.55
CA GLY A 102 13.91 -11.72 -1.95
C GLY A 102 13.10 -10.92 -2.98
N LEU A 103 11.85 -11.32 -3.19
CA LEU A 103 10.88 -10.61 -4.03
C LEU A 103 9.92 -9.79 -3.17
N LEU A 104 9.65 -8.54 -3.53
CA LEU A 104 8.70 -7.69 -2.82
C LEU A 104 7.28 -8.26 -2.92
N GLU A 105 6.71 -8.67 -1.79
CA GLU A 105 5.39 -9.29 -1.75
C GLU A 105 4.31 -8.41 -1.15
N ASP A 106 4.67 -7.55 -0.20
CA ASP A 106 3.78 -6.58 0.45
C ASP A 106 4.57 -5.49 1.16
N VAL A 107 3.86 -4.52 1.69
CA VAL A 107 4.40 -3.45 2.53
C VAL A 107 3.49 -3.22 3.72
N GLU A 108 4.08 -2.80 4.83
CA GLU A 108 3.35 -2.27 5.98
C GLU A 108 3.36 -0.75 5.92
N VAL A 109 2.19 -0.16 6.15
CA VAL A 109 2.01 1.30 6.08
C VAL A 109 1.67 1.89 7.43
N GLU A 110 2.28 3.02 7.72
CA GLU A 110 1.89 3.90 8.80
C GLU A 110 0.66 4.71 8.39
N TRP A 111 -0.31 4.78 9.28
CA TRP A 111 -1.56 5.49 9.07
C TRP A 111 -1.64 6.71 9.99
N PRO A 112 -2.05 7.90 9.51
CA PRO A 112 -2.54 8.24 8.18
C PRO A 112 -1.46 8.74 7.20
N SER A 113 -0.18 8.71 7.57
CA SER A 113 0.91 9.27 6.74
C SER A 113 1.09 8.55 5.40
N GLY A 114 0.65 7.29 5.29
CA GLY A 114 0.85 6.45 4.11
C GLY A 114 2.30 5.98 3.95
N ARG A 115 3.18 6.31 4.90
CA ARG A 115 4.61 5.99 4.83
C ARG A 115 4.82 4.48 4.97
N ILE A 116 5.65 3.91 4.10
CA ILE A 116 6.10 2.51 4.24
C ILE A 116 6.99 2.41 5.47
N VAL A 117 6.63 1.51 6.38
CA VAL A 117 7.39 1.21 7.60
C VAL A 117 8.13 -0.12 7.53
N ALA A 118 7.67 -1.05 6.70
CA ALA A 118 8.35 -2.31 6.46
C ALA A 118 8.01 -2.89 5.08
N LEU A 119 8.91 -3.70 4.54
CA LEU A 119 8.73 -4.48 3.33
C LEU A 119 8.60 -5.95 3.71
N GLU A 120 7.60 -6.63 3.16
CA GLU A 120 7.49 -8.09 3.26
C GLU A 120 8.02 -8.73 1.98
N LEU A 121 8.96 -9.66 2.12
CA LEU A 121 9.66 -10.31 1.03
C LEU A 121 9.35 -11.81 1.00
N SER A 122 9.16 -12.35 -0.20
CA SER A 122 9.19 -13.80 -0.46
C SER A 122 10.61 -14.26 -0.75
N GLN A 123 10.95 -15.44 -0.23
CA GLN A 123 12.17 -16.16 -0.59
C GLN A 123 11.87 -17.43 -1.40
N GLY A 124 10.64 -17.52 -1.93
CA GLY A 124 10.14 -18.66 -2.69
C GLY A 124 9.00 -19.37 -1.95
N LEU A 125 8.04 -19.92 -2.72
CA LEU A 125 6.79 -20.47 -2.18
C LEU A 125 6.99 -21.55 -1.10
N VAL A 126 8.00 -22.41 -1.26
CA VAL A 126 8.30 -23.47 -0.28
C VAL A 126 8.83 -22.87 1.01
N ASN A 127 9.72 -21.88 0.93
CA ASN A 127 10.26 -21.20 2.10
C ASN A 127 9.17 -20.42 2.84
N ASP A 128 8.37 -19.67 2.08
CA ASP A 128 7.24 -18.90 2.61
C ASP A 128 6.25 -19.77 3.39
N LEU A 129 6.05 -21.03 2.98
CA LEU A 129 5.17 -21.96 3.68
C LEU A 129 5.77 -22.50 4.98
N LEU A 130 7.08 -22.75 5.01
CA LEU A 130 7.76 -23.37 6.14
C LEU A 130 8.15 -22.36 7.22
N GLU A 131 8.66 -21.21 6.80
CA GLU A 131 9.26 -20.20 7.68
C GLU A 131 8.44 -18.91 7.74
N GLY A 132 7.43 -18.79 6.88
CA GLY A 132 6.76 -17.52 6.65
C GLY A 132 7.58 -16.61 5.73
N ARG A 133 7.03 -15.43 5.48
CA ARG A 133 7.71 -14.39 4.70
C ARG A 133 8.55 -13.52 5.60
N ARG A 134 9.63 -12.99 5.03
CA ARG A 134 10.57 -12.14 5.75
C ARG A 134 10.08 -10.70 5.74
N THR A 135 9.99 -10.08 6.91
CA THR A 135 9.73 -8.64 7.03
C THR A 135 11.04 -7.89 7.29
N ILE A 136 11.27 -6.77 6.59
CA ILE A 136 12.41 -5.88 6.81
C ILE A 136 11.87 -4.48 7.12
N GLU A 137 12.30 -3.90 8.25
CA GLU A 137 11.93 -2.54 8.62
C GLU A 137 12.56 -1.52 7.65
N ALA A 138 11.74 -0.56 7.23
CA ALA A 138 12.16 0.52 6.33
C ALA A 138 13.16 1.45 7.02
N ALA A 139 12.98 1.76 8.31
CA ALA A 139 13.94 2.52 9.09
C ALA A 139 14.89 1.57 9.85
N PRO A 140 16.19 1.87 9.98
CA PRO A 140 16.89 3.08 9.52
C PRO A 140 17.41 2.98 8.07
N CYS A 141 16.90 2.05 7.25
CA CYS A 141 17.34 1.90 5.87
C CYS A 141 16.90 3.09 5.00
N SER A 142 17.67 3.40 3.96
CA SER A 142 17.16 4.17 2.83
C SER A 142 16.72 3.19 1.74
N ILE A 143 15.57 3.50 1.12
CA ILE A 143 14.97 2.67 0.08
C ILE A 143 15.10 3.41 -1.25
N THR A 144 15.77 2.80 -2.21
CA THR A 144 15.76 3.27 -3.60
C THR A 144 14.80 2.42 -4.40
N TRP A 145 13.80 3.05 -4.98
CA TRP A 145 12.80 2.39 -5.80
C TRP A 145 13.14 2.56 -7.29
N GLY A 146 13.71 1.51 -7.88
CA GLY A 146 14.00 1.45 -9.31
C GLY A 146 12.89 0.73 -10.09
N PRO A 147 12.86 0.89 -11.43
CA PRO A 147 11.88 0.22 -12.29
C PRO A 147 11.98 -1.31 -12.24
N ASP A 148 13.19 -1.85 -12.06
CA ASP A 148 13.45 -3.29 -12.06
C ASP A 148 13.70 -3.88 -10.66
N VAL A 149 14.33 -3.09 -9.78
CA VAL A 149 14.80 -3.53 -8.45
C VAL A 149 14.53 -2.48 -7.38
N VAL A 150 14.31 -2.94 -6.15
CA VAL A 150 14.30 -2.11 -4.95
C VAL A 150 15.61 -2.33 -4.21
N ILE A 151 16.31 -1.27 -3.82
CA ILE A 151 17.57 -1.35 -3.09
C ILE A 151 17.34 -0.87 -1.66
N LEU A 152 17.70 -1.72 -0.70
CA LEU A 152 17.76 -1.38 0.72
C LEU A 152 19.21 -1.10 1.09
N ASN A 153 19.49 0.15 1.44
CA ASN A 153 20.77 0.51 2.00
C ASN A 153 20.60 0.70 3.51
N ALA A 154 21.22 -0.18 4.29
CA ALA A 154 21.23 0.00 5.74
C ALA A 154 21.83 1.38 6.04
N GLY A 155 21.08 2.22 6.77
CA GLY A 155 21.60 3.52 7.19
C GLY A 155 22.91 3.30 7.92
N GLY A 156 24.00 3.78 7.33
CA GLY A 156 25.32 3.69 7.94
C GLY A 156 25.27 4.42 9.27
N GLY A 157 25.31 3.67 10.36
CA GLY A 157 25.76 4.21 11.64
C GLY A 157 27.24 4.57 11.49
N GLY A 158 27.49 5.80 11.04
CA GLY A 158 28.74 6.51 11.27
C GLY A 158 28.68 7.22 12.61
#